data_AF-C6SBE4-F1
#
_entry.id   AF-C6SBE4-F1
#
_cell.length_a   1.000
_cell.length_b   1.000
_cell.length_c   1.000
_cell.angle_alpha   90.00
_cell.angle_beta   90.00
_cell.angle_gamma   90.00
#
_symmetry.space_group_name_H-M   'P 1'
#
loop_
_entity.id
_entity.type
_entity.pdbx_description
1 polymer ?
#
loop_
_entity_poly.entity_id
_entity_poly.type
_entity_poly.pdbx_seq_one_letter_code
_entity_poly.pdbx_strand_id
1 'polypeptide(L)'
;MSLNDSDNANEQGKTRTEQALKFMQENGFEFAHLANWIKQNYQKHNIIITNSETNKSKTEKTDSETEKLLNNLEAVDNPIRAIFTVGRLTEGWDVLNLFDIVRLYEGQNGGGSNKKSCKTANTTVSEKQLIGRGVRYFPFSFEDKQPNKRKFDNDMQHELRILEELFYYTHDEQSRYITELKNELRKDGYLPEKDDDKVLATFKLKSEFADNENFKNLLIWANKKIPNPNAKSNNADSLKANPQTLSFQIHGNQLLQETQFTADKNDEKVKQLGIQNNFSQTIKMSEMERHIFNKALHIKGKNSQSLFHFNRLQSKLNIQNRNELQNNLLKDWQIEFLGLEQDKQVRPDDKLAGCLKILEMVEKHLNESDKPFIGTKEFTPKTLWEIFGTPKQKWVKKDDIKTAIAMQNDWYVMDNFAGTGLEEALIQFISARLGDLKSQYDIHLIRNEEVFKLNNFANGEGFMPDFILLLKDKQKSSSNGVNDFLHYQIFIEPKGEHLVETDGWKEEFLEAITVEYGMDKILQKDTPHYRLIGLPFFTDHQKNGQFTESFPLGVASLKK
;
A
#
# COMPACT_ATOMS: atom_id res chain seq x y z
N MET A 1 35.55 -18.45 -7.27
CA MET A 1 35.19 -19.62 -6.44
C MET A 1 33.73 -19.93 -6.75
N SER A 2 33.43 -21.18 -7.12
CA SER A 2 32.17 -21.58 -7.77
C SER A 2 30.92 -21.08 -7.02
N LEU A 3 30.12 -20.28 -7.70
CA LEU A 3 28.79 -19.86 -7.30
C LEU A 3 27.89 -21.10 -7.32
N ASN A 4 27.53 -21.62 -6.14
CA ASN A 4 26.28 -22.36 -6.03
C ASN A 4 25.18 -21.32 -5.94
N ASP A 5 24.84 -20.73 -7.08
CA ASP A 5 23.53 -20.11 -7.29
C ASP A 5 22.57 -21.29 -7.41
N SER A 6 22.00 -21.75 -6.29
CA SER A 6 20.85 -22.63 -6.39
C SER A 6 19.73 -21.81 -7.04
N ASP A 7 19.29 -22.19 -8.24
CA ASP A 7 18.11 -21.62 -8.92
C ASP A 7 16.81 -21.75 -8.10
N ASN A 8 16.87 -22.35 -6.91
CA ASN A 8 15.77 -22.47 -5.97
C ASN A 8 15.56 -21.17 -5.19
N ALA A 9 14.39 -20.55 -5.38
CA ALA A 9 13.96 -19.35 -4.66
C ALA A 9 14.11 -19.43 -3.14
N ASN A 10 14.06 -20.64 -2.59
CA ASN A 10 13.97 -20.91 -1.17
C ASN A 10 15.32 -21.22 -0.50
N GLU A 11 16.44 -21.14 -1.22
CA GLU A 11 17.79 -21.46 -0.72
C GLU A 11 18.70 -20.22 -0.76
N GLN A 12 18.45 -19.27 0.15
CA GLN A 12 19.14 -17.96 0.18
C GLN A 12 19.96 -17.70 1.46
N GLY A 13 20.10 -18.68 2.37
CA GLY A 13 20.77 -18.45 3.66
C GLY A 13 22.23 -17.97 3.53
N LYS A 14 22.95 -18.44 2.50
CA LYS A 14 24.33 -18.05 2.21
C LYS A 14 24.44 -16.61 1.70
N THR A 15 23.48 -16.15 0.89
CA THR A 15 23.54 -14.83 0.25
C THR A 15 23.31 -13.68 1.24
N ARG A 16 22.54 -13.87 2.33
CA ARG A 16 22.30 -12.81 3.32
C ARG A 16 23.50 -12.52 4.22
N THR A 17 24.22 -13.55 4.66
CA THR A 17 25.48 -13.35 5.40
C THR A 17 26.49 -12.60 4.53
N GLU A 18 26.58 -12.96 3.25
CA GLU A 18 27.44 -12.27 2.27
C GLU A 18 27.02 -10.81 2.07
N GLN A 19 25.72 -10.51 2.00
CA GLN A 19 25.21 -9.13 1.91
C GLN A 19 25.55 -8.31 3.16
N ALA A 20 25.40 -8.86 4.36
CA ALA A 20 25.76 -8.17 5.59
C ALA A 20 27.27 -7.86 5.64
N LEU A 21 28.11 -8.82 5.23
CA LEU A 21 29.56 -8.63 5.13
C LEU A 21 29.94 -7.58 4.07
N LYS A 22 29.25 -7.58 2.92
CA LYS A 22 29.43 -6.57 1.87
C LYS A 22 29.04 -5.18 2.36
N PHE A 23 27.89 -5.04 3.01
CA PHE A 23 27.45 -3.79 3.63
C PHE A 23 28.49 -3.27 4.64
N MET A 24 29.06 -4.17 5.45
CA MET A 24 30.13 -3.80 6.39
C MET A 24 31.35 -3.25 5.67
N GLN A 25 31.80 -3.92 4.60
CA GLN A 25 32.96 -3.47 3.81
C GLN A 25 32.70 -2.10 3.16
N GLU A 26 31.53 -1.90 2.55
CA GLU A 26 31.15 -0.65 1.89
C GLU A 26 31.05 0.53 2.86
N ASN A 27 30.69 0.27 4.13
CA ASN A 27 30.59 1.30 5.17
C ASN A 27 31.82 1.39 6.09
N GLY A 28 32.89 0.64 5.80
CA GLY A 28 34.13 0.68 6.59
C GLY A 28 34.02 0.07 8.00
N PHE A 29 33.05 -0.82 8.24
CA PHE A 29 32.90 -1.50 9.52
C PHE A 29 33.88 -2.69 9.64
N GLU A 30 34.80 -2.60 10.59
CA GLU A 30 35.66 -3.74 10.95
C GLU A 30 34.90 -4.88 11.64
N PHE A 31 35.45 -6.11 11.57
CA PHE A 31 34.89 -7.29 12.26
C PHE A 31 34.74 -7.11 13.78
N ALA A 32 35.57 -6.27 14.40
CA ALA A 32 35.43 -5.94 15.83
C ALA A 32 34.09 -5.26 16.14
N HIS A 33 33.56 -4.45 15.22
CA HIS A 33 32.24 -3.82 15.37
C HIS A 33 31.13 -4.87 15.36
N LEU A 34 31.17 -5.83 14.42
CA LEU A 34 30.20 -6.92 14.37
C LEU A 34 30.26 -7.78 15.63
N ALA A 35 31.46 -8.16 16.07
CA ALA A 35 31.63 -8.94 17.29
C ALA A 35 31.06 -8.22 18.52
N ASN A 36 31.27 -6.91 18.62
CA ASN A 36 30.71 -6.09 19.69
C ASN A 36 29.19 -5.96 19.56
N TRP A 37 28.67 -5.76 18.35
CA TRP A 37 27.22 -5.69 18.09
C TRP A 37 26.52 -6.98 18.48
N ILE A 38 27.05 -8.15 18.08
CA ILE A 38 26.51 -9.46 18.48
C ILE A 38 26.57 -9.59 20.01
N LYS A 39 27.72 -9.31 20.63
CA LYS A 39 27.85 -9.38 22.09
C LYS A 39 26.81 -8.52 22.80
N GLN A 40 26.60 -7.28 22.36
CA GLN A 40 25.62 -6.37 22.96
C GLN A 40 24.17 -6.84 22.75
N ASN A 41 23.83 -7.38 21.58
CA ASN A 41 22.48 -7.84 21.29
C ASN A 41 22.13 -9.17 21.99
N TYR A 42 23.12 -10.02 22.31
CA TYR A 42 22.94 -11.31 22.96
C TYR A 42 23.38 -11.31 24.44
N GLN A 43 23.19 -10.20 25.14
CA GLN A 43 23.37 -10.13 26.59
C GLN A 43 22.24 -10.87 27.33
N LYS A 44 22.47 -11.24 28.60
CA LYS A 44 21.49 -11.97 29.42
C LYS A 44 20.11 -11.27 29.50
N HIS A 45 20.07 -9.94 29.47
CA HIS A 45 18.82 -9.17 29.53
C HIS A 45 18.05 -9.11 28.20
N ASN A 46 18.66 -9.55 27.09
CA ASN A 46 18.03 -9.61 25.75
C ASN A 46 17.60 -11.03 25.37
N ILE A 47 17.88 -12.01 26.22
CA ILE A 47 17.64 -13.43 25.94
C ILE A 47 16.65 -13.99 26.95
N ILE A 48 15.63 -14.69 26.45
CA ILE A 48 14.71 -15.47 27.28
C ILE A 48 14.88 -16.95 27.00
N ILE A 49 14.87 -17.75 28.06
CA ILE A 49 14.79 -19.21 28.00
C ILE A 49 13.47 -19.59 28.67
N THR A 50 12.53 -20.20 27.94
CA THR A 50 11.22 -20.54 28.51
C THR A 50 11.21 -21.85 29.30
N ASN A 51 12.24 -22.66 29.13
CA ASN A 51 12.36 -23.97 29.77
C ASN A 51 12.96 -23.87 31.17
N SER A 52 12.57 -24.78 32.07
CA SER A 52 13.23 -24.87 33.37
C SER A 52 14.69 -25.33 33.22
N GLU A 53 15.64 -24.57 33.78
CA GLU A 53 17.06 -24.96 33.88
C GLU A 53 17.27 -26.34 34.55
N THR A 54 16.28 -26.83 35.31
CA THR A 54 16.40 -28.03 36.14
C THR A 54 15.93 -29.33 35.49
N ASN A 55 15.40 -29.34 34.25
CA ASN A 55 14.96 -30.54 33.51
C ASN A 55 13.96 -31.46 34.27
N LYS A 56 13.31 -30.99 35.34
CA LYS A 56 12.50 -31.83 36.24
C LYS A 56 11.00 -31.91 35.88
N SER A 57 10.48 -31.02 35.03
CA SER A 57 9.13 -31.15 34.48
C SER A 57 9.12 -30.85 32.98
N LYS A 58 8.39 -31.66 32.21
CA LYS A 58 8.06 -31.39 30.81
C LYS A 58 6.99 -30.30 30.65
N THR A 59 6.51 -29.77 31.77
CA THR A 59 5.58 -28.63 31.85
C THR A 59 6.36 -27.45 32.43
N GLU A 60 6.51 -26.42 31.61
CA GLU A 60 7.26 -25.20 31.91
C GLU A 60 6.47 -24.31 32.88
N LYS A 61 7.17 -23.66 33.81
CA LYS A 61 6.63 -22.57 34.62
C LYS A 61 7.36 -21.30 34.21
N THR A 62 6.75 -20.47 33.37
CA THR A 62 7.19 -19.08 33.23
C THR A 62 6.69 -18.25 34.40
N ASP A 63 7.53 -17.34 34.89
CA ASP A 63 7.08 -16.32 35.83
C ASP A 63 6.27 -15.23 35.09
N SER A 64 5.50 -14.44 35.84
CA SER A 64 4.63 -13.41 35.27
C SER A 64 5.41 -12.34 34.50
N GLU A 65 6.66 -12.08 34.85
CA GLU A 65 7.49 -11.08 34.18
C GLU A 65 7.94 -11.57 32.80
N THR A 66 8.34 -12.84 32.69
CA THR A 66 8.66 -13.49 31.43
C THR A 66 7.44 -13.44 30.50
N GLU A 67 6.24 -13.76 30.98
CA GLU A 67 5.02 -13.69 30.16
C GLU A 67 4.68 -12.27 29.68
N LYS A 68 4.91 -11.24 30.51
CA LYS A 68 4.73 -9.84 30.10
C LYS A 68 5.69 -9.43 28.99
N LEU A 69 6.95 -9.84 29.06
CA LEU A 69 7.96 -9.55 28.04
C LEU A 69 7.62 -10.27 26.72
N LEU A 70 7.12 -11.50 26.81
CA LEU A 70 6.80 -12.31 25.63
C LEU A 70 5.51 -11.85 24.93
N ASN A 71 4.55 -11.32 25.68
CA ASN A 71 3.30 -10.78 25.12
C ASN A 71 3.46 -9.36 24.50
N ASN A 72 4.61 -8.71 24.70
CA ASN A 72 4.86 -7.34 24.21
C ASN A 72 6.19 -7.26 23.44
N LEU A 73 6.54 -8.28 22.64
CA LEU A 73 7.81 -8.35 21.92
C LEU A 73 8.01 -7.21 20.89
N GLU A 74 6.92 -6.60 20.41
CA GLU A 74 6.97 -5.45 19.51
C GLU A 74 7.13 -4.09 20.21
N ALA A 75 7.06 -4.05 21.55
CA ALA A 75 7.20 -2.80 22.28
C ALA A 75 8.62 -2.23 22.13
N VAL A 76 8.73 -0.93 21.89
CA VAL A 76 10.01 -0.25 21.60
C VAL A 76 11.00 -0.36 22.77
N ASP A 77 10.48 -0.43 23.98
CA ASP A 77 11.22 -0.58 25.24
C ASP A 77 11.49 -2.05 25.61
N ASN A 78 10.99 -3.02 24.83
CA ASN A 78 11.27 -4.43 25.07
C ASN A 78 12.70 -4.80 24.60
N PRO A 79 13.58 -5.25 25.50
CA PRO A 79 14.98 -5.56 25.16
C PRO A 79 15.17 -6.93 24.51
N ILE A 80 14.14 -7.80 24.51
CA ILE A 80 14.29 -9.19 24.09
C ILE A 80 14.53 -9.32 22.58
N ARG A 81 15.57 -10.06 22.20
CA ARG A 81 15.99 -10.29 20.81
C ARG A 81 16.16 -11.77 20.45
N ALA A 82 16.35 -12.65 21.44
CA ALA A 82 16.43 -14.09 21.21
C ALA A 82 15.66 -14.89 22.26
N ILE A 83 14.94 -15.91 21.80
CA ILE A 83 14.10 -16.77 22.64
C ILE A 83 14.50 -18.22 22.40
N PHE A 84 14.90 -18.91 23.45
CA PHE A 84 15.16 -20.35 23.44
C PHE A 84 13.98 -21.07 24.09
N THR A 85 13.35 -21.96 23.33
CA THR A 85 12.11 -22.62 23.76
C THR A 85 12.02 -24.04 23.22
N VAL A 86 11.35 -24.94 23.95
CA VAL A 86 11.01 -26.30 23.49
C VAL A 86 9.50 -26.43 23.40
N GLY A 87 8.96 -26.63 22.20
CA GLY A 87 7.54 -26.97 22.01
C GLY A 87 6.50 -25.85 22.25
N ARG A 88 6.85 -24.74 22.92
CA ARG A 88 5.92 -23.63 23.20
C ARG A 88 5.57 -22.77 21.97
N LEU A 89 6.30 -22.93 20.88
CA LEU A 89 6.08 -22.26 19.59
C LEU A 89 4.67 -22.50 19.00
N THR A 90 3.90 -23.45 19.57
CA THR A 90 2.53 -23.78 19.19
C THR A 90 1.45 -23.00 19.96
N GLU A 91 1.76 -22.46 21.14
CA GLU A 91 0.76 -21.96 22.11
C GLU A 91 0.50 -20.45 22.01
N GLY A 92 0.00 -19.99 20.85
CA GLY A 92 -0.60 -18.65 20.72
C GLY A 92 0.35 -17.44 20.63
N TRP A 93 1.63 -17.65 20.33
CA TRP A 93 2.57 -16.55 20.12
C TRP A 93 2.41 -15.95 18.73
N ASP A 94 1.97 -14.71 18.69
CA ASP A 94 1.76 -13.95 17.47
C ASP A 94 2.69 -12.73 17.51
N VAL A 95 3.74 -12.77 16.70
CA VAL A 95 4.84 -11.80 16.76
C VAL A 95 5.11 -11.27 15.36
N LEU A 96 4.92 -9.97 15.16
CA LEU A 96 5.04 -9.34 13.83
C LEU A 96 6.48 -9.11 13.36
N ASN A 97 7.46 -9.24 14.26
CA ASN A 97 8.89 -9.04 13.99
C ASN A 97 9.71 -10.34 14.16
N LEU A 98 9.10 -11.50 13.88
CA LEU A 98 9.80 -12.80 13.84
C LEU A 98 10.43 -13.00 12.45
N PHE A 99 11.74 -12.81 12.35
CA PHE A 99 12.49 -12.94 11.09
C PHE A 99 13.24 -14.26 10.95
N ASP A 100 13.70 -14.85 12.07
CA ASP A 100 14.55 -16.03 12.05
C ASP A 100 14.01 -17.12 12.97
N ILE A 101 13.95 -18.35 12.46
CA ILE A 101 13.69 -19.56 13.24
C ILE A 101 14.89 -20.49 13.09
N VAL A 102 15.55 -20.82 14.20
CA VAL A 102 16.71 -21.72 14.20
C VAL A 102 16.35 -23.01 14.92
N ARG A 103 16.24 -24.11 14.17
CA ARG A 103 16.02 -25.46 14.72
C ARG A 103 17.36 -26.11 15.07
N LEU A 104 17.59 -26.27 16.37
CA LEU A 104 18.81 -26.86 16.94
C LEU A 104 18.74 -28.39 17.12
N TYR A 105 17.67 -29.06 16.68
CA TYR A 105 17.54 -30.51 16.84
C TYR A 105 18.34 -31.28 15.79
N GLU A 106 19.21 -32.17 16.26
CA GLU A 106 19.84 -33.22 15.45
C GLU A 106 18.89 -34.42 15.34
N GLY A 107 18.42 -34.72 14.12
CA GLY A 107 17.68 -35.96 13.84
C GLY A 107 16.41 -35.79 13.01
N GLN A 108 16.12 -36.84 12.23
CA GLN A 108 14.89 -37.00 11.47
C GLN A 108 13.72 -37.25 12.44
N ASN A 109 12.55 -36.63 12.20
CA ASN A 109 11.32 -37.03 12.91
C ASN A 109 10.84 -38.44 12.50
N GLY A 110 11.50 -39.07 11.53
CA GLY A 110 11.33 -40.46 11.14
C GLY A 110 12.67 -41.20 11.08
N GLY A 111 13.06 -41.88 12.15
CA GLY A 111 14.28 -42.69 12.16
C GLY A 111 14.20 -43.86 13.14
N GLY A 112 13.69 -45.00 12.66
CA GLY A 112 13.75 -46.27 13.36
C GLY A 112 12.76 -47.26 12.75
N SER A 113 13.28 -48.34 12.14
CA SER A 113 12.57 -49.37 11.38
C SER A 113 11.50 -50.17 12.14
N ASN A 114 11.02 -49.71 13.29
CA ASN A 114 10.02 -50.43 14.10
C ASN A 114 9.17 -49.53 15.01
N LYS A 115 8.64 -48.40 14.50
CA LYS A 115 7.53 -47.70 15.18
C LYS A 115 6.69 -46.86 14.22
N LYS A 116 5.40 -47.22 14.17
CA LYS A 116 4.24 -46.58 13.51
C LYS A 116 4.45 -45.12 13.04
N SER A 117 4.08 -44.91 11.78
CA SER A 117 4.07 -43.68 10.96
C SER A 117 3.25 -42.49 11.51
N CYS A 118 3.36 -42.15 12.80
CA CYS A 118 2.47 -41.17 13.45
C CYS A 118 3.23 -40.01 14.14
N LYS A 119 4.52 -40.16 14.48
CA LYS A 119 5.27 -39.08 15.16
C LYS A 119 5.87 -38.02 14.22
N THR A 120 6.03 -38.34 12.94
CA THR A 120 6.55 -37.42 11.90
C THR A 120 5.54 -36.34 11.49
N ALA A 121 4.25 -36.51 11.81
CA ALA A 121 3.21 -35.56 11.45
C ALA A 121 3.06 -34.39 12.45
N ASN A 122 3.15 -34.63 13.76
CA ASN A 122 2.79 -33.60 14.74
C ASN A 122 3.81 -32.47 14.83
N THR A 123 5.10 -32.77 14.83
CA THR A 123 6.17 -31.75 14.92
C THR A 123 6.20 -30.87 13.68
N THR A 124 6.06 -31.46 12.49
CA THR A 124 6.03 -30.71 11.23
C THR A 124 4.77 -29.84 11.11
N VAL A 125 3.61 -30.32 11.61
CA VAL A 125 2.37 -29.52 11.68
C VAL A 125 2.50 -28.35 12.68
N SER A 126 3.10 -28.56 13.85
CA SER A 126 3.35 -27.48 14.81
C SER A 126 4.28 -26.40 14.27
N GLU A 127 5.34 -26.79 13.59
CA GLU A 127 6.31 -25.85 13.03
C GLU A 127 5.77 -25.15 11.78
N LYS A 128 4.88 -25.81 11.01
CA LYS A 128 4.11 -25.16 9.96
C LYS A 128 3.19 -24.07 10.49
N GLN A 129 2.52 -24.29 11.63
CA GLN A 129 1.74 -23.23 12.28
C GLN A 129 2.64 -22.06 12.72
N LEU A 130 3.85 -22.35 13.21
CA LEU A 130 4.82 -21.33 13.56
C LEU A 130 5.27 -20.52 12.34
N ILE A 131 5.58 -21.17 11.22
CA ILE A 131 5.88 -20.49 9.95
C ILE A 131 4.69 -19.66 9.52
N GLY A 132 3.46 -20.19 9.57
CA GLY A 132 2.25 -19.42 9.28
C GLY A 132 2.05 -18.19 10.19
N ARG A 133 2.59 -18.20 11.41
CA ARG A 133 2.60 -17.04 12.32
C ARG A 133 3.79 -16.10 12.08
N GLY A 134 4.94 -16.63 11.65
CA GLY A 134 6.16 -15.86 11.34
C GLY A 134 6.16 -15.23 9.95
N VAL A 135 5.43 -15.79 8.96
CA VAL A 135 5.30 -15.25 7.59
C VAL A 135 4.34 -14.04 7.55
N ARG A 136 4.23 -13.30 8.65
CA ARG A 136 3.39 -12.11 8.76
C ARG A 136 4.15 -10.86 8.32
N TYR A 137 3.38 -9.81 8.04
CA TYR A 137 3.92 -8.54 7.56
C TYR A 137 4.39 -7.72 8.76
N PHE A 138 5.70 -7.45 8.85
CA PHE A 138 6.21 -6.40 9.72
C PHE A 138 5.56 -5.06 9.26
N PRO A 139 4.80 -4.37 10.12
CA PRO A 139 4.11 -3.16 9.70
C PRO A 139 5.08 -1.99 9.72
N PHE A 140 5.55 -1.58 8.54
CA PHE A 140 6.37 -0.38 8.38
C PHE A 140 5.86 0.50 7.24
N SER A 141 6.01 1.81 7.42
CA SER A 141 5.67 2.78 6.38
C SER A 141 6.81 2.88 5.38
N PHE A 142 6.49 2.78 4.09
CA PHE A 142 7.46 2.99 3.01
C PHE A 142 6.74 3.57 1.80
N GLU A 143 7.10 4.79 1.44
CA GLU A 143 6.44 5.58 0.39
C GLU A 143 4.90 5.54 0.52
N ASP A 144 4.21 5.13 -0.56
CA ASP A 144 2.76 5.05 -0.67
C ASP A 144 2.23 3.64 -0.40
N LYS A 145 3.13 2.70 -0.05
CA LYS A 145 2.75 1.31 0.15
C LYS A 145 2.06 1.16 1.50
N GLN A 146 0.99 0.35 1.53
CA GLN A 146 0.23 0.12 2.74
C GLN A 146 1.12 -0.51 3.83
N PRO A 147 1.15 0.01 5.07
CA PRO A 147 2.05 -0.49 6.10
C PRO A 147 1.90 -1.98 6.38
N ASN A 148 0.65 -2.47 6.38
CA ASN A 148 0.29 -3.85 6.74
C ASN A 148 0.25 -4.81 5.54
N LYS A 149 1.02 -4.53 4.48
CA LYS A 149 1.16 -5.39 3.29
C LYS A 149 2.63 -5.52 2.91
N ARG A 150 2.95 -6.62 2.21
CA ARG A 150 4.23 -6.80 1.51
C ARG A 150 4.38 -5.77 0.39
N LYS A 151 5.62 -5.37 0.19
CA LYS A 151 6.02 -4.22 -0.61
C LYS A 151 7.02 -4.61 -1.68
N PHE A 152 7.81 -5.66 -1.47
CA PHE A 152 8.99 -5.97 -2.29
C PHE A 152 8.94 -7.36 -2.95
N ASP A 153 7.74 -7.89 -3.18
CA ASP A 153 7.55 -9.19 -3.85
C ASP A 153 8.12 -9.20 -5.28
N ASN A 154 8.01 -8.07 -5.97
CA ASN A 154 8.53 -7.85 -7.33
C ASN A 154 9.86 -7.08 -7.33
N ASP A 155 10.44 -6.82 -6.17
CA ASP A 155 11.69 -6.05 -6.03
C ASP A 155 12.70 -6.80 -5.16
N MET A 156 13.26 -7.86 -5.75
CA MET A 156 14.15 -8.79 -5.06
C MET A 156 15.43 -8.15 -4.52
N GLN A 157 15.82 -7.01 -5.11
CA GLN A 157 17.08 -6.32 -4.82
C GLN A 157 16.91 -5.20 -3.79
N HIS A 158 15.67 -4.85 -3.40
CA HIS A 158 15.42 -3.79 -2.44
C HIS A 158 15.93 -4.17 -1.04
N GLU A 159 16.69 -3.29 -0.39
CA GLU A 159 17.32 -3.56 0.92
C GLU A 159 16.28 -3.89 2.01
N LEU A 160 15.19 -3.13 2.07
CA LEU A 160 14.11 -3.32 3.07
C LEU A 160 13.28 -4.59 2.84
N ARG A 161 13.52 -5.35 1.76
CA ARG A 161 12.89 -6.65 1.55
C ARG A 161 13.20 -7.63 2.67
N ILE A 162 14.32 -7.47 3.37
CA ILE A 162 14.68 -8.28 4.54
C ILE A 162 13.62 -8.25 5.65
N LEU A 163 12.83 -7.17 5.73
CA LEU A 163 11.73 -7.01 6.69
C LEU A 163 10.46 -7.78 6.29
N GLU A 164 10.46 -8.42 5.12
CA GLU A 164 9.33 -9.16 4.55
C GLU A 164 9.66 -10.64 4.34
N GLU A 165 10.81 -11.09 4.85
CA GLU A 165 11.30 -12.46 4.74
C GLU A 165 11.38 -13.13 6.10
N LEU A 166 11.02 -14.41 6.11
CA LEU A 166 11.22 -15.30 7.24
C LEU A 166 12.27 -16.35 6.84
N PHE A 167 13.33 -16.46 7.61
CA PHE A 167 14.36 -17.47 7.44
C PHE A 167 14.16 -18.62 8.40
N TYR A 168 14.23 -19.82 7.87
CA TYR A 168 14.18 -21.04 8.65
C TYR A 168 15.51 -21.78 8.49
N TYR A 169 16.25 -21.88 9.60
CA TYR A 169 17.55 -22.55 9.68
C TYR A 169 17.39 -23.90 10.37
N THR A 170 18.10 -24.91 9.87
CA THR A 170 18.18 -26.25 10.48
C THR A 170 19.64 -26.64 10.64
N HIS A 171 19.95 -27.36 11.71
CA HIS A 171 21.27 -27.96 11.90
C HIS A 171 21.47 -29.25 11.06
N ASP A 172 20.39 -29.82 10.50
CA ASP A 172 20.48 -30.97 9.59
C ASP A 172 21.11 -30.55 8.26
N GLU A 173 22.43 -30.78 8.10
CA GLU A 173 23.20 -30.43 6.91
C GLU A 173 22.64 -31.06 5.62
N GLN A 174 21.95 -32.20 5.73
CA GLN A 174 21.29 -32.85 4.60
C GLN A 174 19.93 -32.24 4.24
N SER A 175 19.46 -31.24 4.99
CA SER A 175 18.20 -30.51 4.78
C SER A 175 16.96 -31.42 4.61
N ARG A 176 16.99 -32.66 5.13
CA ARG A 176 15.89 -33.63 4.99
C ARG A 176 14.64 -33.09 5.66
N TYR A 177 14.82 -32.41 6.79
CA TYR A 177 13.74 -31.74 7.49
C TYR A 177 13.07 -30.64 6.65
N ILE A 178 13.85 -29.81 5.96
CA ILE A 178 13.32 -28.76 5.08
C ILE A 178 12.52 -29.38 3.94
N THR A 179 12.96 -30.52 3.41
CA THR A 179 12.22 -31.26 2.37
C THR A 179 10.87 -31.77 2.89
N GLU A 180 10.83 -32.35 4.09
CA GLU A 180 9.57 -32.79 4.74
C GLU A 180 8.61 -31.60 4.96
N LEU A 181 9.13 -30.48 5.45
CA LEU A 181 8.37 -29.25 5.66
C LEU A 181 7.82 -28.67 4.35
N LYS A 182 8.65 -28.57 3.29
CA LYS A 182 8.22 -28.14 1.95
C LYS A 182 7.08 -29.01 1.44
N ASN A 183 7.17 -30.33 1.59
CA ASN A 183 6.11 -31.26 1.18
C ASN A 183 4.79 -31.03 1.94
N GLU A 184 4.84 -30.79 3.25
CA GLU A 184 3.65 -30.46 4.04
C GLU A 184 3.05 -29.08 3.69
N LEU A 185 3.88 -28.12 3.31
CA LEU A 185 3.41 -26.81 2.81
C LEU A 185 2.76 -26.93 1.42
N ARG A 186 3.30 -27.77 0.53
CA ARG A 186 2.70 -28.07 -0.78
C ARG A 186 1.33 -28.74 -0.68
N LYS A 187 1.16 -29.71 0.24
CA LYS A 187 -0.13 -30.40 0.46
C LYS A 187 -1.29 -29.44 0.77
N ASP A 188 -1.01 -28.34 1.44
CA ASP A 188 -2.01 -27.32 1.79
C ASP A 188 -2.05 -26.14 0.79
N GLY A 189 -1.26 -26.18 -0.27
CA GLY A 189 -1.22 -25.15 -1.30
C GLY A 189 -0.44 -23.87 -0.93
N TYR A 190 0.40 -23.90 0.12
CA TYR A 190 1.26 -22.76 0.48
C TYR A 190 2.50 -22.63 -0.41
N LEU A 191 2.94 -23.74 -1.01
CA LEU A 191 4.01 -23.78 -1.99
C LEU A 191 3.47 -24.38 -3.30
N PRO A 192 3.99 -23.96 -4.46
CA PRO A 192 3.65 -24.57 -5.74
C PRO A 192 3.98 -26.08 -5.73
N GLU A 193 3.21 -26.87 -6.49
CA GLU A 193 3.39 -28.33 -6.57
C GLU A 193 4.78 -28.70 -7.07
N LYS A 194 5.38 -27.86 -7.93
CA LYS A 194 6.75 -28.02 -8.40
C LYS A 194 7.60 -26.80 -8.02
N ASP A 195 8.85 -27.07 -7.64
CA ASP A 195 9.81 -26.02 -7.32
C ASP A 195 10.20 -25.16 -8.54
N ASP A 196 9.93 -25.63 -9.76
CA ASP A 196 10.25 -24.94 -11.03
C ASP A 196 9.08 -24.17 -11.66
N ASP A 197 7.94 -24.06 -10.98
CA ASP A 197 6.76 -23.32 -11.47
C ASP A 197 7.05 -21.82 -11.60
N LYS A 198 7.97 -21.30 -10.78
CA LYS A 198 8.49 -19.94 -10.87
C LYS A 198 10.00 -19.95 -11.08
N VAL A 199 10.47 -19.05 -11.93
CA VAL A 199 11.90 -18.85 -12.18
C VAL A 199 12.26 -17.38 -11.96
N LEU A 200 13.50 -17.14 -11.51
CA LEU A 200 14.01 -15.80 -11.34
C LEU A 200 14.37 -15.23 -12.71
N ALA A 201 13.52 -14.36 -13.25
CA ALA A 201 13.78 -13.68 -14.50
C ALA A 201 14.45 -12.33 -14.23
N THR A 202 15.50 -12.04 -15.00
CA THR A 202 16.13 -10.72 -15.05
C THR A 202 15.59 -9.96 -16.25
N PHE A 203 15.26 -8.69 -16.06
CA PHE A 203 14.79 -7.75 -17.07
C PHE A 203 15.74 -6.57 -17.10
N LYS A 204 16.37 -6.35 -18.26
CA LYS A 204 17.27 -5.21 -18.49
C LYS A 204 17.10 -4.71 -19.92
N LEU A 205 17.68 -3.55 -20.21
CA LEU A 205 17.79 -3.08 -21.58
C LEU A 205 18.63 -4.07 -22.41
N LYS A 206 18.23 -4.34 -23.66
CA LYS A 206 19.09 -5.07 -24.60
C LYS A 206 20.42 -4.34 -24.77
N SER A 207 21.50 -5.09 -25.04
CA SER A 207 22.85 -4.52 -25.17
C SER A 207 22.92 -3.39 -26.21
N GLU A 208 22.20 -3.51 -27.33
CA GLU A 208 22.16 -2.46 -28.37
C GLU A 208 21.61 -1.11 -27.88
N PHE A 209 20.76 -1.11 -26.86
CA PHE A 209 20.26 0.11 -26.21
C PHE A 209 21.12 0.51 -25.01
N ALA A 210 21.59 -0.49 -24.25
CA ALA A 210 22.44 -0.29 -23.08
C ALA A 210 23.86 0.20 -23.42
N ASP A 211 24.31 0.05 -24.66
CA ASP A 211 25.62 0.54 -25.13
C ASP A 211 25.49 1.85 -25.94
N ASN A 212 24.26 2.24 -26.30
CA ASN A 212 23.99 3.43 -27.11
C ASN A 212 23.87 4.70 -26.25
N GLU A 213 24.88 5.55 -26.29
CA GLU A 213 24.94 6.82 -25.53
C GLU A 213 23.75 7.76 -25.80
N ASN A 214 23.24 7.82 -27.04
CA ASN A 214 22.08 8.66 -27.34
C ASN A 214 20.81 8.11 -26.67
N PHE A 215 20.67 6.79 -26.59
CA PHE A 215 19.52 6.16 -25.95
C PHE A 215 19.58 6.26 -24.42
N LYS A 216 20.76 6.04 -23.82
CA LYS A 216 20.98 6.23 -22.38
C LYS A 216 20.60 7.62 -21.90
N ASN A 217 21.02 8.63 -22.66
CA ASN A 217 20.83 10.04 -22.33
C ASN A 217 19.49 10.59 -22.82
N LEU A 218 18.63 9.77 -23.43
CA LEU A 218 17.28 10.17 -23.80
C LEU A 218 16.52 10.60 -22.55
N LEU A 219 15.87 11.77 -22.60
CA LEU A 219 15.12 12.28 -21.46
C LEU A 219 13.77 11.55 -21.33
N ILE A 220 13.47 11.15 -20.11
CA ILE A 220 12.15 10.69 -19.67
C ILE A 220 11.60 11.65 -18.62
N TRP A 221 10.36 12.06 -18.78
CA TRP A 221 9.72 13.08 -17.97
C TRP A 221 8.83 12.42 -16.91
N ALA A 222 9.09 12.72 -15.64
CA ALA A 222 8.28 12.27 -14.51
C ALA A 222 7.87 13.45 -13.64
N ASN A 223 6.68 13.38 -13.05
CA ASN A 223 6.25 14.36 -12.06
C ASN A 223 6.55 13.89 -10.62
N LYS A 224 6.45 14.81 -9.67
CA LYS A 224 6.82 14.57 -8.26
C LYS A 224 5.58 14.55 -7.37
N LYS A 225 5.66 13.79 -6.29
CA LYS A 225 4.71 13.91 -5.19
C LYS A 225 5.15 15.05 -4.28
N ILE A 226 4.26 16.01 -4.02
CA ILE A 226 4.52 17.13 -3.10
C ILE A 226 3.38 17.25 -2.07
N PRO A 227 3.64 17.79 -0.87
CA PRO A 227 2.59 18.19 0.05
C PRO A 227 1.62 19.12 -0.67
N ASN A 228 0.32 18.89 -0.50
CA ASN A 228 -0.69 19.71 -1.14
C ASN A 228 -0.73 21.09 -0.46
N PRO A 229 -0.37 22.20 -1.16
CA PRO A 229 -0.39 23.53 -0.57
C PRO A 229 -1.83 23.99 -0.23
N ASN A 230 -2.82 23.40 -0.90
CA ASN A 230 -4.24 23.64 -0.69
C ASN A 230 -4.90 22.51 0.11
N ALA A 231 -4.14 21.61 0.74
CA ALA A 231 -4.70 20.73 1.75
C ALA A 231 -5.35 21.64 2.79
N LYS A 232 -6.68 21.65 2.86
CA LYS A 232 -7.43 22.41 3.85
C LYS A 232 -7.35 21.67 5.17
N SER A 233 -6.14 21.54 5.70
CA SER A 233 -5.80 20.75 6.88
C SER A 233 -6.98 20.73 7.86
N ASN A 234 -7.78 19.67 7.84
CA ASN A 234 -8.90 19.51 8.72
C ASN A 234 -8.30 19.27 10.10
N ASN A 235 -8.09 20.39 10.80
CA ASN A 235 -7.22 20.56 11.95
C ASN A 235 -7.90 21.52 12.95
N ALA A 236 -7.17 21.92 13.98
CA ALA A 236 -7.69 22.82 15.00
C ALA A 236 -8.18 24.17 14.44
N ASP A 237 -7.49 24.73 13.46
CA ASP A 237 -7.82 26.03 12.88
C ASP A 237 -9.06 25.95 11.99
N SER A 238 -9.25 24.85 11.25
CA SER A 238 -10.44 24.68 10.41
C SER A 238 -11.72 24.49 11.23
N LEU A 239 -11.64 23.85 12.40
CA LEU A 239 -12.77 23.76 13.35
C LEU A 239 -13.16 25.14 13.92
N LYS A 240 -12.17 26.01 14.18
CA LYS A 240 -12.40 27.39 14.65
C LYS A 240 -12.98 28.30 13.56
N ALA A 241 -12.48 28.16 12.34
CA ALA A 241 -12.86 29.03 11.23
C ALA A 241 -14.26 28.72 10.66
N ASN A 242 -14.85 27.58 11.00
CA ASN A 242 -16.14 27.13 10.47
C ASN A 242 -17.12 26.67 11.58
N PRO A 243 -17.61 27.58 12.43
CA PRO A 243 -18.59 27.24 13.46
C PRO A 243 -19.90 26.74 12.83
N GLN A 244 -20.40 25.62 13.32
CA GLN A 244 -21.64 25.00 12.84
C GLN A 244 -22.79 25.23 13.83
N THR A 245 -24.01 25.36 13.30
CA THR A 245 -25.25 25.34 14.08
C THR A 245 -26.04 24.09 13.72
N LEU A 246 -26.27 23.23 14.70
CA LEU A 246 -27.06 22.02 14.56
C LEU A 246 -28.47 22.23 15.11
N SER A 247 -29.51 22.08 14.29
CA SER A 247 -30.88 22.00 14.79
C SER A 247 -31.19 20.58 15.27
N PHE A 248 -31.64 20.45 16.53
CA PHE A 248 -31.92 19.18 17.21
C PHE A 248 -33.35 19.16 17.76
N GLN A 249 -34.18 18.23 17.27
CA GLN A 249 -35.56 18.04 17.73
C GLN A 249 -35.60 17.24 19.04
N ILE A 250 -36.26 17.78 20.08
CA ILE A 250 -36.45 17.08 21.36
C ILE A 250 -37.66 16.15 21.23
N HIS A 251 -37.47 14.86 21.52
CA HIS A 251 -38.53 13.84 21.48
C HIS A 251 -39.43 13.87 22.73
N GLY A 252 -39.89 15.06 23.14
CA GLY A 252 -40.72 15.29 24.32
C GLY A 252 -42.21 15.04 24.10
N ASN A 253 -42.70 15.11 22.86
CA ASN A 253 -44.08 14.82 22.53
C ASN A 253 -44.19 13.47 21.85
N GLN A 254 -44.67 12.46 22.59
CA GLN A 254 -45.39 11.35 21.98
C GLN A 254 -46.59 11.93 21.25
N LEU A 255 -46.41 12.25 19.97
CA LEU A 255 -47.52 12.34 19.02
C LEU A 255 -48.13 10.94 18.95
N LEU A 256 -49.19 10.72 19.73
CA LEU A 256 -50.17 9.69 19.44
C LEU A 256 -50.74 10.00 18.06
N GLN A 257 -50.21 9.37 17.02
CA GLN A 257 -50.89 9.29 15.74
C GLN A 257 -52.05 8.31 15.91
N GLU A 258 -53.23 8.83 16.23
CA GLU A 258 -54.47 8.07 16.05
C GLU A 258 -54.87 8.19 14.59
N THR A 259 -54.54 7.17 13.79
CA THR A 259 -55.03 7.06 12.41
C THR A 259 -56.47 6.57 12.46
N GLN A 260 -57.45 7.47 12.38
CA GLN A 260 -58.84 7.08 12.13
C GLN A 260 -59.00 6.63 10.66
N PHE A 261 -59.19 5.33 10.46
CA PHE A 261 -59.60 4.79 9.17
C PHE A 261 -61.07 5.11 8.93
N THR A 262 -61.36 6.09 8.07
CA THR A 262 -62.67 6.17 7.42
C THR A 262 -62.60 5.48 6.06
N ALA A 263 -63.49 4.51 5.87
CA ALA A 263 -63.62 3.73 4.65
C ALA A 263 -64.20 4.60 3.51
N ASP A 264 -63.36 5.43 2.90
CA ASP A 264 -63.54 5.85 1.51
C ASP A 264 -62.19 6.29 0.93
N LYS A 265 -61.82 5.63 -0.17
CA LYS A 265 -60.56 5.85 -0.89
C LYS A 265 -60.63 7.24 -1.55
N ASN A 266 -59.94 8.23 -0.99
CA ASN A 266 -59.20 9.31 -1.69
C ASN A 266 -59.02 10.63 -0.92
N ASP A 267 -59.24 10.72 0.40
CA ASP A 267 -58.87 11.93 1.14
C ASP A 267 -58.18 11.57 2.47
N GLU A 268 -56.88 11.32 2.44
CA GLU A 268 -56.03 11.40 3.63
C GLU A 268 -55.85 12.88 4.00
N LYS A 269 -56.74 13.42 4.84
CA LYS A 269 -56.51 14.72 5.49
C LYS A 269 -56.05 14.49 6.92
N VAL A 270 -54.73 14.53 7.11
CA VAL A 270 -54.10 14.69 8.42
C VAL A 270 -54.48 16.08 8.95
N LYS A 271 -55.54 16.17 9.76
CA LYS A 271 -55.81 17.38 10.55
C LYS A 271 -54.96 17.34 11.81
N GLN A 272 -53.83 18.03 11.78
CA GLN A 272 -53.07 18.38 12.99
C GLN A 272 -53.87 19.41 13.80
N LEU A 273 -54.56 18.95 14.83
CA LEU A 273 -55.17 19.81 15.85
C LEU A 273 -54.18 19.97 16.99
N GLY A 274 -53.63 21.17 17.15
CA GLY A 274 -52.88 21.59 18.34
C GLY A 274 -51.63 22.42 18.03
N ILE A 275 -51.80 23.72 17.78
CA ILE A 275 -50.72 24.70 17.98
C ILE A 275 -50.70 25.02 19.47
N GLN A 276 -49.65 24.65 20.20
CA GLN A 276 -49.21 25.39 21.39
C GLN A 276 -47.67 25.34 21.51
N ASN A 277 -47.05 26.44 21.05
CA ASN A 277 -45.73 26.96 21.39
C ASN A 277 -44.51 26.03 21.23
N ASN A 278 -43.94 25.98 20.02
CA ASN A 278 -42.59 25.47 19.79
C ASN A 278 -41.55 26.53 20.18
N PHE A 279 -41.08 26.52 21.42
CA PHE A 279 -39.91 27.32 21.79
C PHE A 279 -38.64 26.64 21.28
N SER A 280 -37.63 27.44 20.94
CA SER A 280 -36.28 26.97 20.68
C SER A 280 -35.30 27.56 21.68
N GLN A 281 -34.30 26.78 22.04
CA GLN A 281 -33.19 27.25 22.86
C GLN A 281 -31.89 26.91 22.14
N THR A 282 -31.07 27.91 21.86
CA THR A 282 -29.72 27.71 21.32
C THR A 282 -28.70 27.72 22.44
N ILE A 283 -27.84 26.71 22.48
CA ILE A 283 -26.76 26.59 23.46
C ILE A 283 -25.43 26.50 22.70
N LYS A 284 -24.46 27.35 23.06
CA LYS A 284 -23.09 27.24 22.53
C LYS A 284 -22.35 26.09 23.20
N MET A 285 -21.41 25.47 22.49
CA MET A 285 -20.59 24.40 23.07
C MET A 285 -19.74 24.88 24.24
N SER A 286 -19.32 26.15 24.26
CA SER A 286 -18.62 26.75 25.40
C SER A 286 -19.50 26.97 26.64
N GLU A 287 -20.82 27.02 26.46
CA GLU A 287 -21.82 27.15 27.53
C GLU A 287 -22.38 25.79 27.98
N MET A 288 -22.18 24.74 27.17
CA MET A 288 -22.59 23.37 27.46
C MET A 288 -21.91 22.84 28.72
N GLU A 289 -22.66 22.18 29.60
CA GLU A 289 -22.11 21.66 30.84
C GLU A 289 -20.98 20.64 30.58
N ARG A 290 -19.83 20.87 31.21
CA ARG A 290 -18.61 20.07 31.01
C ARG A 290 -18.81 18.57 31.21
N HIS A 291 -19.64 18.17 32.17
CA HIS A 291 -19.89 16.75 32.45
C HIS A 291 -20.69 16.08 31.32
N ILE A 292 -21.58 16.81 30.63
CA ILE A 292 -22.34 16.33 29.47
C ILE A 292 -21.41 16.14 28.27
N PHE A 293 -20.57 17.15 27.97
CA PHE A 293 -19.61 17.06 26.86
C PHE A 293 -18.60 15.93 27.07
N ASN A 294 -18.06 15.78 28.29
CA ASN A 294 -17.15 14.69 28.63
C ASN A 294 -17.81 13.31 28.50
N LYS A 295 -19.09 13.19 28.86
CA LYS A 295 -19.87 11.96 28.65
C LYS A 295 -20.00 11.64 27.17
N ALA A 296 -20.26 12.64 26.32
CA ALA A 296 -20.34 12.47 24.87
C ALA A 296 -18.99 11.97 24.27
N LEU A 297 -17.88 12.60 24.66
CA LEU A 297 -16.53 12.17 24.26
C LEU A 297 -16.23 10.73 24.69
N HIS A 298 -16.59 10.36 25.91
CA HIS A 298 -16.40 9.00 26.40
C HIS A 298 -17.21 7.97 25.59
N ILE A 299 -18.46 8.29 25.22
CA ILE A 299 -19.30 7.42 24.39
C ILE A 299 -18.67 7.24 23.00
N LYS A 300 -18.24 8.34 22.35
CA LYS A 300 -17.59 8.29 21.03
C LYS A 300 -16.23 7.60 21.08
N GLY A 301 -15.52 7.67 22.20
CA GLY A 301 -14.22 7.03 22.43
C GLY A 301 -14.26 5.52 22.74
N LYS A 302 -15.43 4.87 22.84
CA LYS A 302 -15.52 3.44 23.18
C LYS A 302 -14.87 2.50 22.16
N ASN A 303 -14.85 2.89 20.89
CA ASN A 303 -14.20 2.12 19.83
C ASN A 303 -12.67 2.29 19.94
N SER A 304 -11.91 1.20 19.87
CA SER A 304 -10.44 1.21 19.90
C SER A 304 -9.83 2.04 18.75
N GLN A 305 -10.58 2.23 17.67
CA GLN A 305 -10.19 3.02 16.51
C GLN A 305 -10.79 4.44 16.49
N SER A 306 -11.44 4.88 17.56
CA SER A 306 -12.09 6.20 17.62
C SER A 306 -11.08 7.35 17.55
N LEU A 307 -11.37 8.39 16.77
CA LEU A 307 -10.58 9.64 16.76
C LEU A 307 -10.58 10.33 18.13
N PHE A 308 -11.60 10.10 18.97
CA PHE A 308 -11.79 10.79 20.24
C PHE A 308 -10.92 10.24 21.39
N HIS A 309 -10.02 9.29 21.12
CA HIS A 309 -8.93 8.99 22.04
C HIS A 309 -8.00 10.19 22.16
N PHE A 310 -7.58 10.51 23.38
CA PHE A 310 -6.88 11.76 23.62
C PHE A 310 -5.54 11.84 22.87
N ASN A 311 -4.78 10.75 22.79
CA ASN A 311 -3.56 10.69 21.99
C ASN A 311 -3.80 11.01 20.50
N ARG A 312 -4.90 10.52 19.91
CA ARG A 312 -5.26 10.79 18.51
C ARG A 312 -5.73 12.22 18.31
N LEU A 313 -6.57 12.75 19.22
CA LEU A 313 -6.95 14.17 19.23
C LEU A 313 -5.74 15.10 19.39
N GLN A 314 -4.81 14.75 20.29
CA GLN A 314 -3.58 15.50 20.51
C GLN A 314 -2.72 15.50 19.23
N SER A 315 -2.49 14.34 18.61
CA SER A 315 -1.72 14.25 17.36
C SER A 315 -2.38 15.00 16.19
N LYS A 316 -3.72 14.98 16.10
CA LYS A 316 -4.47 15.56 14.97
C LYS A 316 -4.74 17.07 15.13
N LEU A 317 -4.96 17.54 16.36
CA LEU A 317 -5.41 18.91 16.65
C LEU A 317 -4.41 19.71 17.50
N ASN A 318 -3.31 19.11 17.94
CA ASN A 318 -2.30 19.75 18.79
C ASN A 318 -2.87 20.38 20.08
N ILE A 319 -3.87 19.73 20.70
CA ILE A 319 -4.48 20.17 21.95
C ILE A 319 -3.76 19.60 23.17
N GLN A 320 -3.61 20.38 24.24
CA GLN A 320 -2.92 19.93 25.47
C GLN A 320 -3.84 19.16 26.42
N ASN A 321 -5.15 19.35 26.30
CA ASN A 321 -6.14 18.67 27.13
C ASN A 321 -7.52 18.66 26.43
N ARG A 322 -8.43 17.81 26.91
CA ARG A 322 -9.78 17.67 26.32
C ARG A 322 -10.64 18.94 26.41
N ASN A 323 -10.35 19.85 27.33
CA ASN A 323 -11.16 21.07 27.49
C ASN A 323 -10.91 22.05 26.34
N GLU A 324 -9.72 22.04 25.74
CA GLU A 324 -9.40 22.88 24.58
C GLU A 324 -10.30 22.55 23.39
N LEU A 325 -10.69 21.28 23.21
CA LEU A 325 -11.64 20.90 22.18
C LEU A 325 -12.99 21.64 22.35
N GLN A 326 -13.55 21.65 23.56
CA GLN A 326 -14.84 22.30 23.84
C GLN A 326 -14.74 23.83 23.84
N ASN A 327 -13.76 24.38 24.56
CA ASN A 327 -13.74 25.79 24.95
C ASN A 327 -12.91 26.67 24.02
N ASN A 328 -12.08 26.07 23.16
CA ASN A 328 -11.24 26.78 22.19
C ASN A 328 -11.64 26.42 20.76
N LEU A 329 -11.65 25.12 20.42
CA LEU A 329 -11.88 24.70 19.03
C LEU A 329 -13.34 24.75 18.62
N LEU A 330 -14.24 24.25 19.48
CA LEU A 330 -15.68 24.20 19.21
C LEU A 330 -16.46 25.33 19.88
N LYS A 331 -15.77 26.32 20.47
CA LYS A 331 -16.34 27.34 21.36
C LYS A 331 -17.64 27.96 20.84
N ASP A 332 -17.65 28.30 19.54
CA ASP A 332 -18.71 29.04 18.87
C ASP A 332 -19.71 28.14 18.13
N TRP A 333 -19.50 26.81 18.12
CA TRP A 333 -20.46 25.85 17.61
C TRP A 333 -21.70 25.84 18.50
N GLN A 334 -22.86 25.60 17.89
CA GLN A 334 -24.17 25.78 18.53
C GLN A 334 -25.08 24.59 18.28
N ILE A 335 -25.94 24.32 19.26
CA ILE A 335 -27.06 23.40 19.10
C ILE A 335 -28.34 24.18 19.37
N GLU A 336 -29.20 24.26 18.36
CA GLU A 336 -30.54 24.80 18.46
C GLU A 336 -31.50 23.66 18.79
N PHE A 337 -31.96 23.62 20.04
CA PHE A 337 -32.95 22.65 20.49
C PHE A 337 -34.35 23.13 20.13
N LEU A 338 -35.07 22.34 19.33
CA LEU A 338 -36.41 22.62 18.82
C LEU A 338 -37.47 21.80 19.58
N GLY A 339 -38.68 22.37 19.73
CA GLY A 339 -39.82 21.67 20.31
C GLY A 339 -39.88 21.70 21.84
N LEU A 340 -39.36 22.76 22.47
CA LEU A 340 -39.45 22.95 23.91
C LEU A 340 -40.85 23.42 24.31
N GLU A 341 -41.38 22.84 25.39
CA GLU A 341 -42.55 23.40 26.08
C GLU A 341 -42.17 24.70 26.82
N GLN A 342 -43.16 25.58 27.01
CA GLN A 342 -43.00 26.85 27.70
C GLN A 342 -42.38 26.64 29.10
N ASP A 343 -41.36 27.45 29.43
CA ASP A 343 -40.65 27.44 30.72
C ASP A 343 -39.85 26.17 31.07
N LYS A 344 -39.67 25.22 30.13
CA LYS A 344 -38.79 24.05 30.33
C LYS A 344 -37.38 24.29 29.79
N GLN A 345 -36.37 23.99 30.60
CA GLN A 345 -34.99 23.90 30.15
C GLN A 345 -34.74 22.59 29.38
N VAL A 346 -33.80 22.62 28.43
CA VAL A 346 -33.35 21.43 27.71
C VAL A 346 -32.85 20.36 28.71
N ARG A 347 -33.38 19.14 28.61
CA ARG A 347 -32.98 18.05 29.50
C ARG A 347 -31.53 17.62 29.25
N PRO A 348 -30.81 17.14 30.29
CA PRO A 348 -29.44 16.63 30.12
C PRO A 348 -29.30 15.53 29.06
N ASP A 349 -30.30 14.67 28.88
CA ASP A 349 -30.30 13.60 27.88
C ASP A 349 -30.32 14.15 26.44
N ASP A 350 -31.13 15.18 26.19
CA ASP A 350 -31.20 15.86 24.89
C ASP A 350 -29.90 16.62 24.60
N LYS A 351 -29.35 17.31 25.62
CA LYS A 351 -28.03 17.96 25.53
C LYS A 351 -26.94 16.96 25.17
N LEU A 352 -26.94 15.77 25.78
CA LEU A 352 -26.00 14.70 25.47
C LEU A 352 -26.15 14.21 24.03
N ALA A 353 -27.38 13.98 23.57
CA ALA A 353 -27.66 13.54 22.20
C ALA A 353 -27.23 14.58 21.16
N GLY A 354 -27.48 15.86 21.42
CA GLY A 354 -26.97 16.97 20.60
C GLY A 354 -25.45 17.01 20.56
N CYS A 355 -24.77 16.87 21.71
CA CYS A 355 -23.31 16.80 21.76
C CYS A 355 -22.75 15.63 20.93
N LEU A 356 -23.39 14.46 20.96
CA LEU A 356 -22.98 13.30 20.15
C LEU A 356 -23.04 13.61 18.65
N LYS A 357 -24.06 14.35 18.20
CA LYS A 357 -24.21 14.78 16.80
C LYS A 357 -23.19 15.83 16.39
N ILE A 358 -22.89 16.80 17.25
CA ILE A 358 -21.78 17.74 17.01
C ILE A 358 -20.46 16.99 16.86
N LEU A 359 -20.18 16.02 17.74
CA LEU A 359 -18.97 15.20 17.63
C LEU A 359 -18.96 14.35 16.35
N GLU A 360 -20.09 13.82 15.86
CA GLU A 360 -20.16 13.16 14.54
C GLU A 360 -19.76 14.10 13.40
N MET A 361 -20.24 15.35 13.43
CA MET A 361 -19.89 16.35 12.43
C MET A 361 -18.39 16.70 12.49
N VAL A 362 -17.83 16.82 13.70
CA VAL A 362 -16.38 17.05 13.90
C VAL A 362 -15.57 15.86 13.37
N GLU A 363 -15.95 14.63 13.70
CA GLU A 363 -15.26 13.43 13.20
C GLU A 363 -15.34 13.34 11.69
N LYS A 364 -16.51 13.61 11.10
CA LYS A 364 -16.68 13.65 9.65
C LYS A 364 -15.80 14.72 9.02
N HIS A 365 -15.82 15.95 9.52
CA HIS A 365 -14.98 17.04 9.03
C HIS A 365 -13.48 16.71 9.15
N LEU A 366 -13.04 16.14 10.27
CA LEU A 366 -11.63 15.76 10.47
C LEU A 366 -11.18 14.56 9.62
N ASN A 367 -12.14 13.71 9.21
CA ASN A 367 -11.92 12.55 8.35
C ASN A 367 -12.18 12.84 6.85
N GLU A 368 -12.86 13.94 6.52
CA GLU A 368 -12.98 14.44 5.15
C GLU A 368 -11.55 14.71 4.67
N SER A 369 -11.08 13.87 3.74
CA SER A 369 -9.65 13.83 3.42
C SER A 369 -9.25 15.13 2.74
N ASP A 370 -8.42 15.92 3.41
CA ASP A 370 -7.45 16.68 2.65
C ASP A 370 -6.57 15.68 1.96
N LYS A 371 -6.55 15.75 0.63
CA LYS A 371 -5.54 15.07 -0.16
C LYS A 371 -4.20 15.65 0.31
N PRO A 372 -3.46 14.97 1.20
CA PRO A 372 -2.36 15.59 1.93
C PRO A 372 -1.18 15.84 0.98
N PHE A 373 -1.20 15.14 -0.14
CA PHE A 373 -0.26 15.25 -1.23
C PHE A 373 -1.01 15.46 -2.54
N ILE A 374 -0.29 15.99 -3.53
CA ILE A 374 -0.68 16.05 -4.92
C ILE A 374 0.52 15.66 -5.79
N GLY A 375 0.27 15.16 -6.99
CA GLY A 375 1.26 15.12 -8.04
C GLY A 375 1.49 16.50 -8.62
N THR A 376 2.73 16.90 -8.86
CA THR A 376 3.04 18.15 -9.56
C THR A 376 2.47 18.09 -10.97
N LYS A 377 1.91 19.20 -11.44
CA LYS A 377 1.67 19.34 -12.88
C LYS A 377 2.98 19.51 -13.62
N GLU A 378 3.99 20.13 -13.02
CA GLU A 378 5.33 20.25 -13.63
C GLU A 378 6.04 18.89 -13.66
N PHE A 379 6.44 18.48 -14.86
CA PHE A 379 7.27 17.29 -15.05
C PHE A 379 8.73 17.69 -15.09
N THR A 380 9.58 16.87 -14.49
CA THR A 380 11.03 17.05 -14.49
C THR A 380 11.71 15.97 -15.32
N PRO A 381 12.72 16.31 -16.12
CA PRO A 381 13.42 15.36 -16.97
C PRO A 381 14.46 14.58 -16.15
N LYS A 382 14.54 13.28 -16.43
CA LYS A 382 15.59 12.35 -15.99
C LYS A 382 16.16 11.65 -17.21
N THR A 383 17.37 11.10 -17.11
CA THR A 383 17.87 10.25 -18.20
C THR A 383 17.19 8.88 -18.18
N LEU A 384 17.06 8.25 -19.34
CA LEU A 384 16.53 6.89 -19.44
C LEU A 384 17.38 5.92 -18.63
N TRP A 385 18.70 6.10 -18.64
CA TRP A 385 19.64 5.29 -17.87
C TRP A 385 19.45 5.41 -16.35
N GLU A 386 19.12 6.60 -15.82
CA GLU A 386 18.79 6.78 -14.40
C GLU A 386 17.60 5.93 -13.95
N ILE A 387 16.65 5.64 -14.85
CA ILE A 387 15.43 4.90 -14.53
C ILE A 387 15.58 3.40 -14.87
N PHE A 388 16.06 3.07 -16.07
CA PHE A 388 16.06 1.72 -16.62
C PHE A 388 17.45 1.08 -16.74
N GLY A 389 18.52 1.78 -16.34
CA GLY A 389 19.89 1.27 -16.45
C GLY A 389 20.20 0.13 -15.47
N THR A 390 19.44 0.01 -14.38
CA THR A 390 19.62 -1.07 -13.40
C THR A 390 18.71 -2.26 -13.74
N PRO A 391 19.26 -3.48 -13.94
CA PRO A 391 18.46 -4.68 -14.16
C PRO A 391 17.49 -4.98 -13.01
N LYS A 392 16.23 -5.28 -13.33
CA LYS A 392 15.22 -5.72 -12.35
C LYS A 392 15.16 -7.24 -12.33
N GLN A 393 15.03 -7.84 -11.15
CA GLN A 393 14.84 -9.29 -10.99
C GLN A 393 13.51 -9.59 -10.30
N LYS A 394 12.71 -10.49 -10.88
CA LYS A 394 11.42 -10.91 -10.32
C LYS A 394 11.16 -12.40 -10.53
N TRP A 395 10.43 -13.00 -9.59
CA TRP A 395 9.92 -14.36 -9.73
C TRP A 395 8.68 -14.35 -10.60
N VAL A 396 8.79 -14.96 -11.77
CA VAL A 396 7.69 -15.07 -12.73
C VAL A 396 7.33 -16.52 -12.91
N LYS A 397 6.06 -16.79 -13.24
CA LYS A 397 5.70 -18.15 -13.67
C LYS A 397 6.45 -18.46 -14.96
N LYS A 398 6.98 -19.67 -15.05
CA LYS A 398 7.74 -20.11 -16.22
C LYS A 398 6.93 -19.98 -17.51
N ASP A 399 5.62 -20.25 -17.45
CA ASP A 399 4.71 -20.16 -18.60
C ASP A 399 4.47 -18.73 -19.09
N ASP A 400 4.63 -17.73 -18.21
CA ASP A 400 4.46 -16.32 -18.55
C ASP A 400 5.68 -15.75 -19.28
N ILE A 401 6.85 -16.42 -19.21
CA ILE A 401 8.06 -15.99 -19.91
C ILE A 401 7.93 -16.26 -21.41
N LYS A 402 7.94 -15.18 -22.20
CA LYS A 402 7.92 -15.23 -23.66
C LYS A 402 9.13 -14.48 -24.23
N THR A 403 10.33 -15.02 -24.06
CA THR A 403 11.57 -14.44 -24.60
C THR A 403 11.50 -14.16 -26.11
N ALA A 404 10.72 -14.93 -26.85
CA ALA A 404 10.48 -14.72 -28.28
C ALA A 404 9.92 -13.32 -28.59
N ILE A 405 9.06 -12.75 -27.73
CA ILE A 405 8.54 -11.39 -27.91
C ILE A 405 9.68 -10.38 -27.88
N ALA A 406 10.59 -10.50 -26.91
CA ALA A 406 11.74 -9.62 -26.81
C ALA A 406 12.69 -9.78 -28.01
N MET A 407 12.92 -11.01 -28.46
CA MET A 407 13.86 -11.30 -29.56
C MET A 407 13.36 -10.92 -30.95
N GLN A 408 12.06 -11.03 -31.22
CA GLN A 408 11.49 -10.81 -32.55
C GLN A 408 11.22 -9.33 -32.86
N ASN A 409 11.20 -8.47 -31.85
CA ASN A 409 10.80 -7.08 -31.97
C ASN A 409 11.99 -6.15 -31.69
N ASP A 410 12.54 -5.53 -32.75
CA ASP A 410 13.62 -4.53 -32.68
C ASP A 410 13.24 -3.27 -31.90
N TRP A 411 11.97 -2.89 -31.97
CA TRP A 411 11.39 -1.75 -31.27
C TRP A 411 11.09 -2.03 -29.79
N TYR A 412 11.09 -3.28 -29.33
CA TYR A 412 10.93 -3.62 -27.91
C TYR A 412 12.29 -3.60 -27.22
N VAL A 413 12.45 -2.76 -26.19
CA VAL A 413 13.77 -2.38 -25.67
C VAL A 413 14.32 -3.36 -24.63
N MET A 414 13.44 -4.06 -23.90
CA MET A 414 13.87 -4.98 -22.85
C MET A 414 14.37 -6.30 -23.45
N ASP A 415 15.35 -6.94 -22.80
CA ASP A 415 15.93 -8.21 -23.24
C ASP A 415 15.03 -9.42 -22.96
N ASN A 416 14.02 -9.22 -22.12
CA ASN A 416 13.10 -10.26 -21.70
C ASN A 416 11.66 -9.74 -21.61
N PHE A 417 10.70 -10.66 -21.68
CA PHE A 417 9.27 -10.39 -21.54
C PHE A 417 8.62 -11.50 -20.73
N ALA A 418 7.85 -11.11 -19.71
CA ALA A 418 7.08 -12.05 -18.90
C ALA A 418 5.74 -11.42 -18.49
N GLY A 419 4.68 -11.68 -19.24
CA GLY A 419 3.43 -10.94 -19.12
C GLY A 419 2.19 -11.81 -19.31
N THR A 420 1.04 -11.19 -19.09
CA THR A 420 -0.28 -11.81 -19.26
C THR A 420 -0.69 -11.85 -20.74
N GLY A 421 -1.70 -12.66 -21.07
CA GLY A 421 -2.26 -12.70 -22.43
C GLY A 421 -2.75 -11.34 -22.95
N LEU A 422 -3.19 -10.44 -22.06
CA LEU A 422 -3.58 -9.08 -22.45
C LEU A 422 -2.38 -8.20 -22.81
N GLU A 423 -1.27 -8.33 -22.07
CA GLU A 423 -0.01 -7.65 -22.43
C GLU A 423 0.54 -8.20 -23.75
N GLU A 424 0.43 -9.51 -23.99
CA GLU A 424 0.77 -10.10 -25.29
C GLU A 424 -0.10 -9.55 -26.43
N ALA A 425 -1.41 -9.43 -26.22
CA ALA A 425 -2.34 -8.84 -27.19
C ALA A 425 -2.00 -7.37 -27.49
N LEU A 426 -1.56 -6.60 -26.49
CA LEU A 426 -1.07 -5.23 -26.69
C LEU A 426 0.17 -5.21 -27.59
N ILE A 427 1.15 -6.08 -27.34
CA ILE A 427 2.35 -6.19 -28.19
C ILE A 427 1.97 -6.53 -29.63
N GLN A 428 1.06 -7.48 -29.84
CA GLN A 428 0.57 -7.85 -31.17
C GLN A 428 -0.17 -6.68 -31.84
N PHE A 429 -1.00 -5.96 -31.10
CA PHE A 429 -1.72 -4.78 -31.58
C PHE A 429 -0.75 -3.68 -32.06
N ILE A 430 0.30 -3.40 -31.28
CA ILE A 430 1.34 -2.44 -31.63
C ILE A 430 2.07 -2.92 -32.88
N SER A 431 2.55 -4.17 -32.88
CA SER A 431 3.29 -4.76 -33.99
C SER A 431 2.55 -4.64 -35.32
N ALA A 432 1.24 -4.90 -35.32
CA ALA A 432 0.39 -4.78 -36.51
C ALA A 432 0.26 -3.34 -37.07
N ARG A 433 0.51 -2.31 -36.26
CA ARG A 433 0.39 -0.89 -36.63
C ARG A 433 1.73 -0.17 -36.77
N LEU A 434 2.85 -0.83 -36.48
CA LEU A 434 4.17 -0.23 -36.60
C LEU A 434 4.59 0.08 -38.04
N GLY A 435 4.04 -0.64 -39.02
CA GLY A 435 4.39 -0.44 -40.44
C GLY A 435 4.28 1.03 -40.87
N ASP A 436 3.15 1.66 -40.57
CA ASP A 436 2.90 3.06 -40.92
C ASP A 436 3.78 4.02 -40.10
N LEU A 437 3.99 3.70 -38.82
CA LEU A 437 4.70 4.56 -37.88
C LEU A 437 6.21 4.59 -38.11
N LYS A 438 6.82 3.45 -38.48
CA LYS A 438 8.27 3.35 -38.71
C LYS A 438 8.77 4.29 -39.81
N SER A 439 7.89 4.76 -40.70
CA SER A 439 8.24 5.73 -41.73
C SER A 439 8.48 7.14 -41.18
N GLN A 440 7.76 7.51 -40.11
CA GLN A 440 7.76 8.86 -39.55
C GLN A 440 8.57 8.97 -38.25
N TYR A 441 8.61 7.88 -37.48
CA TYR A 441 9.16 7.89 -36.12
C TYR A 441 10.25 6.82 -35.94
N ASP A 442 11.24 7.12 -35.09
CA ASP A 442 12.00 6.12 -34.35
C ASP A 442 11.13 5.67 -33.16
N ILE A 443 11.00 4.36 -32.96
CA ILE A 443 9.99 3.77 -32.08
C ILE A 443 10.65 2.83 -31.07
N HIS A 444 10.39 3.07 -29.79
CA HIS A 444 10.90 2.25 -28.70
C HIS A 444 9.78 1.98 -27.68
N LEU A 445 9.39 0.73 -27.49
CA LEU A 445 8.49 0.32 -26.40
C LEU A 445 9.32 -0.22 -25.24
N ILE A 446 9.10 0.36 -24.07
CA ILE A 446 9.72 -0.05 -22.81
C ILE A 446 8.62 -0.62 -21.92
N ARG A 447 8.84 -1.82 -21.38
CA ARG A 447 8.03 -2.33 -20.29
C ARG A 447 8.60 -1.81 -18.98
N ASN A 448 7.75 -1.22 -18.14
CA ASN A 448 8.20 -0.42 -17.02
C ASN A 448 8.85 -1.25 -15.90
N GLU A 449 8.37 -2.46 -15.63
CA GLU A 449 8.91 -3.31 -14.56
C GLU A 449 8.93 -2.61 -13.18
N GLU A 450 7.92 -1.77 -12.93
CA GLU A 450 7.72 -1.02 -11.67
C GLU A 450 8.90 -0.08 -11.28
N VAL A 451 9.72 0.40 -12.23
CA VAL A 451 10.83 1.34 -11.93
C VAL A 451 10.49 2.81 -12.18
N PHE A 452 9.55 3.10 -13.07
CA PHE A 452 9.06 4.43 -13.39
C PHE A 452 7.71 4.68 -12.74
N LYS A 453 7.62 5.76 -11.96
CA LYS A 453 6.43 6.13 -11.18
C LYS A 453 6.02 7.56 -11.47
N LEU A 454 4.73 7.75 -11.68
CA LEU A 454 4.02 9.02 -11.76
C LEU A 454 3.17 9.22 -10.51
N ASN A 455 2.74 10.44 -10.27
CA ASN A 455 1.93 10.80 -9.12
C ASN A 455 0.67 11.54 -9.59
N ASN A 456 -0.51 11.05 -9.23
CA ASN A 456 -1.77 11.64 -9.67
C ASN A 456 -1.88 13.11 -9.23
N PHE A 457 -2.21 14.01 -10.17
CA PHE A 457 -2.37 15.44 -9.89
C PHE A 457 -3.38 15.74 -8.77
N ALA A 458 -4.41 14.90 -8.64
CA ALA A 458 -5.49 15.16 -7.71
C ALA A 458 -5.10 14.87 -6.27
N ASN A 459 -4.50 13.70 -5.99
CA ASN A 459 -4.28 13.17 -4.63
C ASN A 459 -2.85 12.70 -4.33
N GLY A 460 -1.94 12.77 -5.31
CA GLY A 460 -0.57 12.29 -5.17
C GLY A 460 -0.46 10.77 -5.04
N GLU A 461 -1.47 10.03 -5.46
CA GLU A 461 -1.43 8.57 -5.53
C GLU A 461 -0.45 8.11 -6.61
N GLY A 462 0.40 7.14 -6.28
CA GLY A 462 1.43 6.64 -7.17
C GLY A 462 0.86 5.75 -8.27
N PHE A 463 1.20 6.04 -9.51
CA PHE A 463 0.82 5.25 -10.69
C PHE A 463 2.07 4.82 -11.45
N MET A 464 2.21 3.54 -11.73
CA MET A 464 3.30 2.97 -12.51
C MET A 464 2.68 2.36 -13.79
N PRO A 465 2.74 3.05 -14.94
CA PRO A 465 2.17 2.50 -16.17
C PRO A 465 2.92 1.23 -16.57
N ASP A 466 2.22 0.22 -17.08
CA ASP A 466 2.83 -1.05 -17.47
C ASP A 466 3.82 -0.88 -18.64
N PHE A 467 3.50 -0.01 -19.60
CA PHE A 467 4.34 0.27 -20.77
C PHE A 467 4.49 1.76 -21.05
N ILE A 468 5.64 2.11 -21.61
CA ILE A 468 6.00 3.45 -22.07
C ILE A 468 6.46 3.35 -23.52
N LEU A 469 5.71 3.95 -24.42
CA LEU A 469 6.04 4.05 -25.85
C LEU A 469 6.71 5.40 -26.11
N LEU A 470 7.95 5.34 -26.59
CA LEU A 470 8.73 6.50 -27.00
C LEU A 470 8.73 6.60 -28.52
N LEU A 471 8.27 7.75 -29.02
CA LEU A 471 8.35 8.10 -30.43
C LEU A 471 9.25 9.32 -30.59
N LYS A 472 10.10 9.31 -31.60
CA LYS A 472 10.90 10.47 -32.00
C LYS A 472 10.72 10.71 -33.48
N ASP A 473 10.38 11.93 -33.88
CA ASP A 473 10.30 12.28 -35.29
C ASP A 473 11.65 12.02 -36.00
N LYS A 474 11.60 11.42 -37.18
CA LYS A 474 12.79 11.26 -38.04
C LYS A 474 13.16 12.53 -38.78
N GLN A 475 12.22 13.46 -38.92
CA GLN A 475 12.40 14.75 -39.57
C GLN A 475 11.99 15.85 -38.60
N LYS A 476 12.60 17.03 -38.69
CA LYS A 476 12.14 18.17 -37.90
C LYS A 476 10.70 18.49 -38.29
N SER A 477 9.79 18.42 -37.33
CA SER A 477 8.38 18.64 -37.60
C SER A 477 8.07 20.12 -37.48
N SER A 478 7.60 20.74 -38.58
CA SER A 478 7.01 22.10 -38.57
C SER A 478 5.52 22.07 -38.18
N SER A 479 4.89 20.90 -38.30
CA SER A 479 3.52 20.59 -37.92
C SER A 479 3.45 20.41 -36.40
N ASN A 480 3.16 21.50 -35.69
CA ASN A 480 2.94 21.66 -34.23
C ASN A 480 3.64 22.93 -33.68
N GLY A 481 4.12 23.84 -34.54
CA GLY A 481 4.69 25.13 -34.11
C GLY A 481 6.14 25.04 -33.59
N VAL A 482 6.74 23.86 -33.65
CA VAL A 482 8.16 23.61 -33.32
C VAL A 482 8.93 23.52 -34.64
N ASN A 483 10.24 23.84 -34.65
CA ASN A 483 11.10 23.70 -35.84
C ASN A 483 12.32 22.82 -35.50
N ASP A 484 12.04 21.72 -34.80
CA ASP A 484 13.01 20.81 -34.23
C ASP A 484 12.42 19.39 -34.10
N PHE A 485 13.19 18.43 -33.62
CA PHE A 485 12.69 17.06 -33.37
C PHE A 485 11.71 17.05 -32.20
N LEU A 486 10.52 16.49 -32.43
CA LEU A 486 9.52 16.26 -31.40
C LEU A 486 9.60 14.82 -30.91
N HIS A 487 9.55 14.67 -29.60
CA HIS A 487 9.51 13.40 -28.89
C HIS A 487 8.16 13.23 -28.23
N TYR A 488 7.66 12.00 -28.20
CA TYR A 488 6.44 11.63 -27.52
C TYR A 488 6.75 10.56 -26.48
N GLN A 489 6.28 10.78 -25.27
CA GLN A 489 6.30 9.80 -24.19
C GLN A 489 4.86 9.42 -23.91
N ILE A 490 4.49 8.22 -24.36
CA ILE A 490 3.12 7.72 -24.33
C ILE A 490 3.02 6.63 -23.25
N PHE A 491 2.14 6.84 -22.27
CA PHE A 491 1.87 5.91 -21.19
C PHE A 491 0.72 4.97 -21.59
N ILE A 492 0.93 3.66 -21.40
CA ILE A 492 0.00 2.61 -21.83
C ILE A 492 -0.23 1.64 -20.67
N GLU A 493 -1.50 1.37 -20.40
CA GLU A 493 -1.93 0.47 -19.33
C GLU A 493 -2.96 -0.55 -19.86
N PRO A 494 -2.57 -1.83 -20.04
CA PRO A 494 -3.53 -2.91 -20.26
C PRO A 494 -4.30 -3.23 -18.98
N LYS A 495 -5.64 -3.33 -19.09
CA LYS A 495 -6.52 -3.71 -17.98
C LYS A 495 -7.61 -4.69 -18.38
N GLY A 496 -7.80 -5.71 -17.55
CA GLY A 496 -8.92 -6.64 -17.67
C GLY A 496 -10.23 -5.99 -17.20
N GLU A 497 -11.35 -6.30 -17.86
CA GLU A 497 -12.63 -5.62 -17.67
C GLU A 497 -13.11 -5.57 -16.20
N HIS A 498 -12.88 -6.65 -15.45
CA HIS A 498 -13.28 -6.76 -14.03
C HIS A 498 -12.54 -5.81 -13.08
N LEU A 499 -11.43 -5.21 -13.51
CA LEU A 499 -10.61 -4.31 -12.69
C LEU A 499 -10.82 -2.83 -13.05
N VAL A 500 -11.51 -2.54 -14.16
CA VAL A 500 -11.70 -1.17 -14.67
C VAL A 500 -12.45 -0.29 -13.66
N GLU A 501 -13.48 -0.81 -12.99
CA GLU A 501 -14.25 -0.04 -11.99
C GLU A 501 -13.43 0.34 -10.76
N THR A 502 -12.44 -0.48 -10.37
CA THR A 502 -11.59 -0.20 -9.20
C THR A 502 -10.42 0.73 -9.55
N ASP A 503 -9.93 0.65 -10.78
CA ASP A 503 -8.75 1.39 -11.26
C ASP A 503 -9.09 2.64 -12.10
N GLY A 504 -10.36 3.06 -12.17
CA GLY A 504 -10.81 4.18 -13.01
C GLY A 504 -10.04 5.48 -12.80
N TRP A 505 -9.57 5.75 -11.58
CA TRP A 505 -8.74 6.93 -11.29
C TRP A 505 -7.43 6.98 -12.09
N LYS A 506 -6.88 5.82 -12.51
CA LYS A 506 -5.66 5.77 -13.33
C LYS A 506 -5.95 6.20 -14.77
N GLU A 507 -7.10 5.81 -15.31
CA GLU A 507 -7.54 6.26 -16.64
C GLU A 507 -7.83 7.76 -16.64
N GLU A 508 -8.53 8.27 -15.61
CA GLU A 508 -8.72 9.71 -15.41
C GLU A 508 -7.37 10.46 -15.33
N PHE A 509 -6.37 9.87 -14.69
CA PHE A 509 -5.04 10.47 -14.60
C PHE A 509 -4.29 10.46 -15.95
N LEU A 510 -4.38 9.37 -16.71
CA LEU A 510 -3.84 9.28 -18.07
C LEU A 510 -4.46 10.34 -18.99
N GLU A 511 -5.79 10.50 -18.93
CA GLU A 511 -6.50 11.56 -19.65
C GLU A 511 -6.04 12.95 -19.22
N ALA A 512 -5.93 13.19 -17.91
CA ALA A 512 -5.48 14.47 -17.37
C ALA A 512 -4.05 14.85 -17.84
N ILE A 513 -3.16 13.86 -18.00
CA ILE A 513 -1.82 14.07 -18.58
C ILE A 513 -1.95 14.53 -20.03
N THR A 514 -2.77 13.85 -20.83
CA THR A 514 -2.98 14.19 -22.25
C THR A 514 -3.58 15.58 -22.42
N VAL A 515 -4.57 15.95 -21.60
CA VAL A 515 -5.19 17.28 -21.63
C VAL A 515 -4.16 18.37 -21.30
N GLU A 516 -3.27 18.13 -20.35
CA GLU A 516 -2.26 19.12 -19.92
C GLU A 516 -1.05 19.18 -20.87
N TYR A 517 -0.61 18.07 -21.47
CA TYR A 517 0.69 17.93 -22.15
C TYR A 517 0.68 17.26 -23.53
N GLY A 518 -0.43 16.70 -23.99
CA GLY A 518 -0.48 16.02 -25.29
C GLY A 518 -0.48 17.00 -26.49
N MET A 519 -0.61 18.29 -26.18
CA MET A 519 -1.37 19.22 -26.98
C MET A 519 -0.61 20.56 -27.12
N ASP A 520 -1.03 21.62 -26.41
CA ASP A 520 -0.44 22.96 -26.52
C ASP A 520 0.86 23.12 -25.74
N LYS A 521 1.04 22.32 -24.70
CA LYS A 521 2.17 22.42 -23.78
C LYS A 521 3.28 21.47 -24.20
N ILE A 522 4.41 22.05 -24.57
CA ILE A 522 5.59 21.31 -24.99
C ILE A 522 6.65 21.43 -23.90
N LEU A 523 7.09 20.28 -23.38
CA LEU A 523 8.18 20.21 -22.42
C LEU A 523 9.50 20.35 -23.16
N GLN A 524 10.42 21.14 -22.61
CA GLN A 524 11.73 21.34 -23.20
C GLN A 524 12.79 21.47 -22.10
N LYS A 525 13.96 20.90 -22.35
CA LYS A 525 15.18 21.16 -21.59
C LYS A 525 16.33 21.20 -22.60
N ASP A 526 16.89 22.39 -22.83
CA ASP A 526 18.03 22.64 -23.72
C ASP A 526 17.89 22.16 -25.19
N THR A 527 16.71 21.66 -25.61
CA THR A 527 16.41 20.74 -26.75
C THR A 527 16.69 19.26 -26.43
N PRO A 528 15.84 18.30 -26.87
CA PRO A 528 14.68 18.41 -27.77
C PRO A 528 13.32 18.66 -27.06
N HIS A 529 12.25 18.75 -27.85
CA HIS A 529 10.87 19.03 -27.42
C HIS A 529 10.10 17.75 -27.12
N TYR A 530 9.23 17.75 -26.10
CA TYR A 530 8.51 16.57 -25.63
C TYR A 530 7.01 16.83 -25.43
N ARG A 531 6.20 15.85 -25.83
CA ARG A 531 4.77 15.73 -25.50
C ARG A 531 4.54 14.49 -24.64
N LEU A 532 3.64 14.61 -23.67
CA LEU A 532 3.25 13.50 -22.80
C LEU A 532 1.81 13.13 -23.07
N ILE A 533 1.54 11.84 -23.21
CA ILE A 533 0.22 11.34 -23.57
C ILE A 533 -0.08 10.12 -22.71
N GLY A 534 -1.21 10.12 -22.00
CA GLY A 534 -1.82 8.91 -21.49
C GLY A 534 -2.87 8.39 -22.46
N LEU A 535 -2.74 7.13 -22.88
CA LEU A 535 -3.79 6.47 -23.64
C LEU A 535 -4.89 5.95 -22.71
N PRO A 536 -6.13 5.77 -23.21
CA PRO A 536 -7.16 5.00 -22.51
C PRO A 536 -6.64 3.58 -22.17
N PHE A 537 -7.35 2.85 -21.33
CA PHE A 537 -6.98 1.46 -21.06
C PHE A 537 -7.06 0.59 -22.31
N PHE A 538 -6.09 -0.32 -22.45
CA PHE A 538 -6.15 -1.39 -23.45
C PHE A 538 -6.89 -2.60 -22.87
N THR A 539 -8.04 -2.96 -23.45
CA THR A 539 -8.93 -4.03 -22.94
C THR A 539 -9.17 -5.13 -23.98
N ASP A 540 -9.55 -6.32 -23.50
CA ASP A 540 -9.91 -7.46 -24.35
C ASP A 540 -11.37 -7.32 -24.82
N HIS A 541 -11.57 -6.91 -26.09
CA HIS A 541 -12.85 -6.78 -26.80
C HIS A 541 -13.76 -5.55 -26.53
N GLN A 542 -14.48 -5.15 -27.59
CA GLN A 542 -15.47 -4.06 -27.81
C GLN A 542 -15.17 -2.62 -27.33
N LYS A 543 -14.50 -2.39 -26.19
CA LYS A 543 -14.11 -1.06 -25.69
C LYS A 543 -12.76 -0.55 -26.20
N ASN A 544 -12.00 -1.39 -26.90
CA ASN A 544 -10.69 -1.02 -27.45
C ASN A 544 -10.76 0.01 -28.60
N GLY A 545 -11.97 0.47 -28.98
CA GLY A 545 -12.19 1.51 -29.99
C GLY A 545 -11.52 2.83 -29.62
N GLN A 546 -11.69 3.32 -28.39
CA GLN A 546 -11.08 4.58 -27.93
C GLN A 546 -9.55 4.51 -27.92
N PHE A 547 -8.99 3.39 -27.45
CA PHE A 547 -7.55 3.14 -27.54
C PHE A 547 -7.08 3.13 -29.00
N THR A 548 -7.78 2.41 -29.88
CA THR A 548 -7.43 2.29 -31.29
C THR A 548 -7.48 3.62 -32.02
N GLU A 549 -8.47 4.47 -31.72
CA GLU A 549 -8.61 5.81 -32.29
C GLU A 549 -7.53 6.78 -31.78
N SER A 550 -7.06 6.59 -30.55
CA SER A 550 -6.06 7.45 -29.91
C SER A 550 -4.61 7.03 -30.22
N PHE A 551 -4.38 5.74 -30.42
CA PHE A 551 -3.06 5.17 -30.67
C PHE A 551 -2.59 5.50 -32.10
N PRO A 552 -1.37 6.01 -32.29
CA PRO A 552 -0.51 6.82 -31.44
C PRO A 552 -0.39 8.21 -32.08
N LEU A 553 -1.31 9.09 -31.72
CA LEU A 553 -1.48 10.50 -32.16
C LEU A 553 -2.70 10.78 -33.08
N GLY A 554 -3.64 9.83 -33.17
CA GLY A 554 -5.10 10.09 -33.24
C GLY A 554 -5.83 9.82 -34.56
N VAL A 555 -7.12 10.23 -34.63
CA VAL A 555 -7.68 11.04 -35.74
C VAL A 555 -8.22 12.36 -35.22
N ALA A 556 -7.34 13.05 -34.55
CA ALA A 556 -6.88 14.36 -34.94
C ALA A 556 -5.91 14.70 -33.83
N SER A 557 -4.69 15.09 -34.18
CA SER A 557 -3.70 15.59 -33.23
C SER A 557 -4.20 16.89 -32.59
N LEU A 558 -5.31 16.90 -31.82
CA LEU A 558 -6.03 18.01 -31.17
C LEU A 558 -7.44 18.33 -31.66
N LYS A 559 -7.78 18.04 -32.92
CA LYS A 559 -8.97 18.60 -33.62
C LYS A 559 -9.29 20.06 -33.22
N LYS A 560 -8.32 20.92 -33.52
CA LYS A 560 -8.27 22.39 -33.55
C LYS A 560 -7.85 23.11 -32.28
#